data_AF-M4VND1-F1
#
_entry.id   AF-M4VND1-F1
#
_cell.length_a   1.000
_cell.length_b   1.000
_cell.length_c   1.000
_cell.angle_alpha   90.00
_cell.angle_beta   90.00
_cell.angle_gamma   90.00
#
_symmetry.space_group_name_H-M   'P 1'
#
loop_
_entity.id
_entity.type
_entity.pdbx_description
1 polymer ?
#
loop_
_entity_poly.entity_id
_entity_poly.type
_entity_poly.pdbx_seq_one_letter_code
_entity_poly.pdbx_strand_id
1 'polypeptide(L)'
;MKKYFDVKIIVIIGIMVGIGAMMLFGYNVQNTLDAKLYYTFDFVKEFFNTLSLEDRQAYLKHEYLDMGFMLAYTAFFFLSLKRFYEGWNWVPSIALAALVFDVAETGLIILCLQGHVLPEQLFFLGWLTACKWLGVAVTFCFFVVGALKRLSVKTT
;
A
#
# COMPACT_ATOMS: atom_id res chain seq x y z
N MET A 1 -10.19 -13.06 30.84
CA MET A 1 -10.22 -13.21 29.36
C MET A 1 -8.99 -12.53 28.76
N LYS A 2 -8.01 -13.28 28.27
CA LYS A 2 -6.91 -12.71 27.47
C LYS A 2 -7.55 -12.08 26.22
N LYS A 3 -7.41 -10.77 25.98
CA LYS A 3 -7.96 -10.12 24.78
C LYS A 3 -7.34 -10.77 23.53
N TYR A 4 -8.09 -11.67 22.90
CA TYR A 4 -7.60 -12.52 21.80
C TYR A 4 -7.22 -11.69 20.57
N PHE A 5 -7.84 -10.52 20.40
CA PHE A 5 -7.49 -9.52 19.40
C PHE A 5 -7.49 -8.12 20.04
N ASP A 6 -6.54 -7.29 19.64
CA ASP A 6 -6.58 -5.87 19.99
C ASP A 6 -7.71 -5.24 19.17
N VAL A 7 -8.68 -4.62 19.85
CA VAL A 7 -9.82 -3.94 19.22
C VAL A 7 -9.33 -2.96 18.14
N LYS A 8 -8.16 -2.33 18.35
CA LYS A 8 -7.53 -1.45 17.36
C LYS A 8 -7.24 -2.16 16.05
N ILE A 9 -6.68 -3.37 16.10
CA ILE A 9 -6.36 -4.18 14.91
C ILE A 9 -7.65 -4.57 14.18
N ILE A 10 -8.71 -4.95 14.90
CA ILE A 10 -10.01 -5.28 14.29
C ILE A 10 -10.60 -4.06 13.57
N VAL A 11 -10.58 -2.89 14.21
CA VAL A 11 -11.06 -1.65 13.60
C VAL A 11 -10.27 -1.31 12.34
N ILE A 12 -8.94 -1.45 12.37
CA ILE A 12 -8.09 -1.21 11.20
C ILE A 12 -8.43 -2.19 10.06
N ILE A 13 -8.62 -3.47 10.35
CA ILE A 13 -9.06 -4.45 9.35
C ILE A 13 -10.41 -4.05 8.76
N GLY A 14 -11.36 -3.62 9.59
CA GLY A 14 -12.66 -3.11 9.12
C GLY A 14 -12.53 -1.92 8.18
N ILE A 15 -11.64 -0.97 8.49
CA ILE A 15 -11.33 0.18 7.63
C ILE A 15 -10.72 -0.30 6.31
N MET A 16 -9.71 -1.17 6.35
CA MET A 16 -9.08 -1.72 5.14
C MET A 16 -10.08 -2.43 4.25
N VAL A 17 -10.95 -3.28 4.81
CA VAL A 17 -11.99 -3.99 4.06
C VAL A 17 -12.99 -3.01 3.45
N GLY A 18 -13.40 -1.99 4.21
CA GLY A 18 -14.32 -0.96 3.73
C GLY A 18 -13.74 -0.16 2.55
N ILE A 19 -12.52 0.37 2.70
CA ILE A 19 -11.84 1.11 1.63
C ILE A 19 -11.57 0.21 0.42
N GLY A 20 -11.06 -1.00 0.63
CA GLY A 20 -10.78 -1.96 -0.44
C GLY A 20 -12.05 -2.35 -1.21
N ALA A 21 -13.19 -2.51 -0.54
CA ALA A 21 -14.48 -2.73 -1.20
C ALA A 21 -14.93 -1.51 -2.02
N MET A 22 -14.75 -0.29 -1.47
CA MET A 22 -15.04 0.94 -2.22
C MET A 22 -14.16 1.07 -3.47
N MET A 23 -12.88 0.72 -3.38
CA MET A 23 -11.96 0.73 -4.53
C MET A 23 -12.38 -0.31 -5.57
N LEU A 24 -12.66 -1.54 -5.15
CA LEU A 24 -13.01 -2.66 -6.04
C LEU A 24 -14.35 -2.49 -6.78
N PHE A 25 -15.38 -1.98 -6.07
CA PHE A 25 -16.73 -1.89 -6.62
C PHE A 25 -17.13 -0.47 -7.04
N GLY A 26 -16.48 0.55 -6.49
CA GLY A 26 -16.83 1.95 -6.73
C GLY A 26 -16.12 2.58 -7.92
N TYR A 27 -14.99 2.02 -8.36
CA TYR A 27 -14.17 2.61 -9.42
C TYR A 27 -13.79 1.51 -10.42
N ASN A 28 -14.29 1.60 -11.65
CA ASN A 28 -14.03 0.63 -12.71
C ASN A 28 -12.62 0.81 -13.33
N VAL A 29 -11.60 1.02 -12.50
CA VAL A 29 -10.23 1.25 -12.96
C VAL A 29 -9.49 -0.09 -12.90
N GLN A 30 -9.72 -0.94 -13.91
CA GLN A 30 -9.12 -2.29 -13.97
C GLN A 30 -7.63 -2.28 -14.36
N ASN A 31 -7.05 -1.11 -14.58
CA ASN A 31 -5.66 -0.95 -15.02
C ASN A 31 -5.08 0.31 -14.39
N THR A 32 -4.68 0.21 -13.13
CA THR A 32 -3.92 1.27 -12.46
C THR A 32 -2.42 0.95 -12.47
N LEU A 33 -1.58 1.96 -12.30
CA LEU A 33 -0.12 1.77 -12.25
C LEU A 33 0.29 1.06 -10.95
N ASP A 34 -0.33 1.42 -9.83
CA ASP A 34 -0.07 0.90 -8.48
C ASP A 34 -0.30 -0.62 -8.34
N ALA A 35 -1.18 -1.20 -9.17
CA ALA A 35 -1.45 -2.64 -9.20
C ALA A 35 -0.34 -3.48 -9.88
N LYS A 36 0.58 -2.84 -10.60
CA LYS A 36 1.69 -3.52 -11.29
C LYS A 36 2.88 -3.67 -10.35
N LEU A 37 3.61 -4.77 -10.47
CA LEU A 37 4.86 -4.98 -9.72
C LEU A 37 6.01 -4.06 -10.19
N TYR A 38 6.01 -3.76 -11.48
CA TYR A 38 6.99 -2.90 -12.14
C TYR A 38 6.44 -2.44 -13.50
N TYR A 39 6.91 -1.30 -13.99
CA TYR A 39 6.65 -0.80 -15.33
C TYR A 39 7.78 0.14 -15.79
N THR A 40 7.94 0.27 -17.11
CA THR A 40 8.98 1.12 -17.71
C THR A 40 8.50 2.57 -17.83
N PHE A 41 9.44 3.50 -18.00
CA PHE A 41 9.12 4.91 -18.25
C PHE A 41 8.27 5.12 -19.50
N ASP A 42 8.55 4.38 -20.59
CA ASP A 42 7.75 4.49 -21.81
C ASP A 42 6.30 4.05 -21.59
N PHE A 43 6.09 3.01 -20.79
CA PHE A 43 4.76 2.59 -20.38
C PHE A 43 4.03 3.68 -19.58
N VAL A 44 4.71 4.37 -18.65
CA VAL A 44 4.10 5.48 -17.86
C VAL A 44 3.60 6.60 -18.77
N LYS A 45 4.42 7.01 -19.75
CA LYS A 45 4.02 8.05 -20.71
C LYS A 45 2.81 7.63 -21.53
N GLU A 46 2.86 6.44 -22.11
CA GLU A 46 1.75 5.90 -22.90
C GLU A 46 0.48 5.78 -22.07
N PHE A 47 0.60 5.26 -20.85
CA PHE A 47 -0.51 5.13 -19.92
C PHE A 47 -1.18 6.48 -19.64
N PHE A 48 -0.45 7.50 -19.19
CA PHE A 48 -1.07 8.80 -18.89
C PHE A 48 -1.60 9.53 -20.12
N ASN A 49 -0.97 9.37 -21.29
CA ASN A 49 -1.40 10.01 -22.54
C ASN A 49 -2.65 9.36 -23.16
N THR A 50 -2.95 8.12 -22.78
CA THR A 50 -4.13 7.39 -23.29
C THR A 50 -5.36 7.51 -22.39
N LEU A 51 -5.21 8.05 -21.17
CA LEU A 51 -6.34 8.27 -20.27
C LEU A 51 -7.30 9.32 -20.83
N SER A 52 -8.58 8.97 -20.87
CA SER A 52 -9.64 9.95 -21.08
C SER A 52 -9.75 10.88 -19.85
N LEU A 53 -10.43 12.02 -20.00
CA LEU A 53 -10.68 12.92 -18.87
C LEU A 53 -11.48 12.22 -17.75
N GLU A 54 -12.44 11.37 -18.13
CA GLU A 54 -13.25 10.60 -17.19
C GLU A 54 -12.39 9.58 -16.42
N ASP A 55 -11.55 8.82 -17.13
CA ASP A 55 -10.63 7.86 -16.52
C ASP A 55 -9.65 8.54 -15.57
N ARG A 56 -9.16 9.72 -15.96
CA ARG A 56 -8.25 10.52 -15.13
C ARG A 56 -8.90 10.93 -13.80
N GLN A 57 -10.17 11.33 -13.84
CA GLN A 57 -10.92 11.70 -12.63
C GLN A 57 -11.27 10.49 -11.77
N ALA A 58 -11.64 9.37 -12.37
CA ALA A 58 -11.88 8.12 -11.67
C ALA A 58 -10.59 7.62 -11.00
N TYR A 59 -9.47 7.68 -11.71
CA TYR A 59 -8.17 7.27 -11.19
C TYR A 59 -7.71 8.19 -10.06
N LEU A 60 -7.91 9.50 -10.17
CA LEU A 60 -7.59 10.44 -9.09
C LEU A 60 -8.36 10.13 -7.80
N LYS A 61 -9.65 9.81 -7.90
CA LYS A 61 -10.46 9.40 -6.73
C LYS A 61 -9.99 8.08 -6.14
N HIS A 62 -9.60 7.12 -7.00
CA HIS A 62 -9.01 5.86 -6.57
C HIS A 62 -7.72 6.08 -5.78
N GLU A 63 -6.79 6.89 -6.28
CA GLU A 63 -5.52 7.21 -5.59
C GLU A 63 -5.73 7.89 -4.23
N TYR A 64 -6.74 8.75 -4.09
CA TYR A 64 -7.08 9.33 -2.78
C TYR A 64 -7.59 8.28 -1.78
N LEU A 65 -8.35 7.29 -2.24
CA LEU A 65 -8.76 6.18 -1.39
C LEU A 65 -7.58 5.28 -1.05
N ASP A 66 -6.68 5.06 -2.01
CA ASP A 66 -5.46 4.29 -1.79
C ASP A 66 -4.55 4.94 -0.72
N MET A 67 -4.47 6.28 -0.67
CA MET A 67 -3.80 6.97 0.45
C MET A 67 -4.38 6.60 1.82
N GLY A 68 -5.71 6.44 1.93
CA GLY A 68 -6.35 5.97 3.15
C GLY A 68 -6.06 4.50 3.43
N PHE A 69 -6.09 3.67 2.39
CA PHE A 69 -5.80 2.24 2.46
C PHE A 69 -4.35 1.99 2.91
N MET A 70 -3.38 2.74 2.38
CA MET A 70 -1.96 2.59 2.71
C MET A 70 -1.63 2.94 4.16
N LEU A 71 -2.27 3.96 4.70
CA LEU A 71 -2.14 4.30 6.12
C LEU A 71 -2.73 3.20 6.99
N ALA A 72 -3.88 2.65 6.60
CA ALA A 72 -4.54 1.58 7.34
C ALA A 72 -3.72 0.28 7.32
N TYR A 73 -3.25 -0.18 6.17
CA TYR A 73 -2.45 -1.41 6.10
C TYR A 73 -1.09 -1.22 6.78
N THR A 74 -0.47 -0.03 6.68
CA THR A 74 0.80 0.25 7.37
C THR A 74 0.62 0.21 8.88
N ALA A 75 -0.45 0.83 9.39
CA ALA A 75 -0.78 0.77 10.81
C ALA A 75 -1.04 -0.67 11.27
N PHE A 76 -1.74 -1.47 10.46
CA PHE A 76 -1.96 -2.89 10.72
C PHE A 76 -0.64 -3.66 10.86
N PHE A 77 0.26 -3.56 9.87
CA PHE A 77 1.53 -4.28 9.92
C PHE A 77 2.42 -3.78 11.04
N PHE A 78 2.53 -2.46 11.25
CA PHE A 78 3.32 -1.89 12.31
C PHE A 78 2.90 -2.41 13.69
N LEU A 79 1.60 -2.34 14.01
CA LEU A 79 1.08 -2.80 15.30
C LEU A 79 1.22 -4.32 15.47
N SER A 80 1.00 -5.08 14.39
CA SER A 80 1.15 -6.54 14.42
C SER A 80 2.60 -6.96 14.63
N LEU A 81 3.54 -6.37 13.89
CA LEU A 81 4.98 -6.64 14.02
C LEU A 81 5.49 -6.23 15.40
N LYS A 82 5.07 -5.07 15.93
CA LYS A 82 5.42 -4.63 17.28
C LYS A 82 4.99 -5.63 18.34
N ARG A 83 3.82 -6.26 18.15
CA ARG A 83 3.32 -7.31 19.03
C ARG A 83 4.05 -8.63 18.85
N PHE A 84 4.40 -9.01 17.62
CA PHE A 84 5.04 -10.30 17.37
C PHE A 84 6.49 -10.33 17.85
N TYR A 85 7.20 -9.20 17.71
CA TYR A 85 8.64 -9.07 17.96
C TYR A 85 8.93 -8.16 19.16
N GLU A 86 8.35 -8.48 20.32
CA GLU A 86 8.63 -7.75 21.57
C GLU A 86 10.13 -7.77 21.88
N GLY A 87 10.72 -6.58 22.10
CA GLY A 87 12.16 -6.39 22.32
C GLY A 87 12.97 -6.10 21.05
N TRP A 88 12.42 -6.28 19.85
CA TRP A 88 13.10 -5.95 18.59
C TRP A 88 12.46 -4.69 17.98
N ASN A 89 12.78 -3.54 18.57
CA ASN A 89 12.11 -2.26 18.28
C ASN A 89 12.25 -1.77 16.82
N TRP A 90 13.19 -2.31 16.05
CA TRP A 90 13.40 -1.93 14.65
C TRP A 90 12.49 -2.65 13.66
N VAL A 91 11.98 -3.84 13.99
CA VAL A 91 11.16 -4.66 13.08
C VAL A 91 9.86 -3.95 12.65
N PRO A 92 9.13 -3.25 13.53
CA PRO A 92 7.95 -2.49 13.12
C PRO A 92 8.26 -1.39 12.09
N SER A 93 9.46 -0.82 12.14
CA SER A 93 9.89 0.25 11.22
C SER A 93 10.00 -0.22 9.77
N ILE A 94 10.09 -1.53 9.51
CA ILE A 94 10.07 -2.08 8.15
C ILE A 94 8.76 -1.71 7.44
N ALA A 95 7.63 -1.76 8.14
CA ALA A 95 6.34 -1.37 7.58
C ALA A 95 6.30 0.12 7.19
N LEU A 96 7.01 0.98 7.94
CA LEU A 96 7.11 2.41 7.63
C LEU A 96 7.99 2.67 6.40
N ALA A 97 9.01 1.85 6.18
CA ALA A 97 9.86 1.97 5.00
C ALA A 97 9.10 1.70 3.71
N ALA A 98 8.17 0.72 3.70
CA ALA A 98 7.28 0.48 2.57
C ALA A 98 6.40 1.72 2.29
N LEU A 99 5.77 2.27 3.33
CA LEU A 99 4.90 3.45 3.23
C LEU A 99 5.58 4.67 2.58
N VAL A 100 6.89 4.86 2.78
CA VAL A 100 7.62 5.96 2.13
C VAL A 100 7.58 5.82 0.60
N PHE A 101 7.75 4.61 0.07
CA PHE A 101 7.71 4.36 -1.36
C PHE A 101 6.28 4.45 -1.90
N ASP A 102 5.27 3.95 -1.18
CA ASP A 102 3.86 4.14 -1.53
C ASP A 102 3.48 5.61 -1.63
N VAL A 103 3.76 6.40 -0.58
CA VAL A 103 3.41 7.82 -0.55
C VAL A 103 4.11 8.60 -1.66
N ALA A 104 5.38 8.27 -1.94
CA ALA A 104 6.11 8.89 -3.05
C ALA A 104 5.51 8.53 -4.41
N GLU A 105 5.20 7.25 -4.65
CA GLU A 105 4.60 6.79 -5.91
C GLU A 105 3.20 7.39 -6.12
N THR A 106 2.27 7.14 -5.19
CA THR A 106 0.89 7.64 -5.24
C THR A 106 0.85 9.17 -5.28
N GLY A 107 1.71 9.85 -4.52
CA GLY A 107 1.82 11.31 -4.55
C GLY A 107 2.20 11.83 -5.94
N LEU A 108 3.16 11.20 -6.61
CA LEU A 108 3.56 11.57 -7.97
C LEU A 108 2.48 11.26 -9.00
N ILE A 109 1.78 10.12 -8.86
CA ILE A 109 0.64 9.78 -9.70
C ILE A 109 -0.45 10.85 -9.55
N ILE A 110 -0.82 11.22 -8.32
CA ILE A 110 -1.82 12.28 -8.04
C ILE A 110 -1.40 13.61 -8.69
N LEU A 111 -0.16 14.05 -8.48
CA LEU A 111 0.34 15.30 -9.07
C LEU A 111 0.31 15.26 -10.59
N CYS A 112 0.59 14.11 -11.19
CA CYS A 112 0.49 13.90 -12.63
C CYS A 112 -0.96 13.91 -13.11
N LEU A 113 -1.89 13.27 -12.40
CA LEU A 113 -3.32 13.28 -12.70
C LEU A 113 -3.96 14.67 -12.55
N GLN A 114 -3.43 15.51 -11.66
CA GLN A 114 -3.83 16.91 -11.51
C GLN A 114 -3.21 17.85 -12.55
N GLY A 115 -2.22 17.38 -13.31
CA GLY A 115 -1.51 18.18 -14.30
C GLY A 115 -0.45 19.12 -13.71
N HIS A 116 -0.04 18.91 -12.46
CA HIS A 116 1.08 19.64 -11.84
C HIS A 116 2.45 19.10 -12.27
N VAL A 117 2.50 17.83 -12.66
CA VAL A 117 3.71 17.14 -13.15
C VAL A 117 3.38 16.49 -14.50
N LEU A 118 4.32 16.54 -15.44
CA LEU A 118 4.18 15.91 -16.74
C LEU A 118 4.65 14.44 -16.68
N PRO A 119 4.06 13.51 -17.46
CA PRO A 119 4.49 12.11 -17.47
C PRO A 119 5.99 11.93 -17.76
N GLU A 120 6.58 12.81 -18.57
CA GLU A 120 8.00 12.79 -18.92
C GLU A 120 8.94 13.01 -17.72
N GLN A 121 8.43 13.61 -16.65
CA GLN A 121 9.19 13.89 -15.43
C GLN A 121 9.20 12.69 -14.46
N LEU A 122 8.42 11.64 -14.75
CA LEU A 122 8.22 10.47 -13.89
C LEU A 122 9.10 9.27 -14.26
N PHE A 123 10.32 9.52 -14.74
CA PHE A 123 11.25 8.48 -15.23
C PHE A 123 11.64 7.44 -14.16
N PHE A 124 11.52 7.78 -12.88
CA PHE A 124 11.85 6.91 -11.76
C PHE A 124 10.63 6.26 -11.10
N LEU A 125 9.41 6.50 -11.59
CA LEU A 125 8.19 6.01 -10.96
C LEU A 125 8.16 4.48 -10.89
N GLY A 126 8.54 3.77 -11.95
CA GLY A 126 8.63 2.31 -11.93
C GLY A 126 9.62 1.75 -10.91
N TRP A 127 10.69 2.50 -10.58
CA TRP A 127 11.62 2.13 -9.50
C TRP A 127 10.96 2.30 -8.12
N LEU A 128 10.17 3.36 -7.93
CA LEU A 128 9.38 3.53 -6.69
C LEU A 128 8.41 2.38 -6.50
N THR A 129 7.69 1.98 -7.55
CA THR A 129 6.78 0.83 -7.54
C THR A 129 7.49 -0.46 -7.13
N ALA A 130 8.66 -0.73 -7.72
CA ALA A 130 9.44 -1.92 -7.39
C ALA A 130 9.91 -1.90 -5.93
N CYS A 131 10.41 -0.76 -5.44
CA CYS A 131 10.83 -0.60 -4.06
C CYS A 131 9.68 -0.73 -3.06
N LYS A 132 8.51 -0.18 -3.40
CA LYS A 132 7.24 -0.36 -2.67
C LYS A 132 6.93 -1.84 -2.51
N TRP A 133 6.81 -2.58 -3.61
CA TRP A 133 6.45 -4.00 -3.58
C TRP A 133 7.48 -4.85 -2.85
N LEU A 134 8.77 -4.53 -2.98
CA LEU A 134 9.82 -5.17 -2.20
C LEU A 134 9.62 -4.90 -0.69
N GLY A 135 9.34 -3.66 -0.30
CA GLY A 135 9.04 -3.28 1.08
C GLY A 135 7.82 -4.01 1.64
N VAL A 136 6.75 -4.08 0.86
CA VAL A 136 5.53 -4.84 1.20
C VAL A 136 5.84 -6.33 1.36
N ALA A 137 6.59 -6.94 0.43
CA ALA A 137 6.96 -8.34 0.49
C ALA A 137 7.81 -8.66 1.73
N VAL A 138 8.80 -7.83 2.06
CA VAL A 138 9.62 -7.98 3.27
C VAL A 138 8.74 -7.86 4.52
N THR A 139 7.89 -6.83 4.58
CA THR A 139 6.94 -6.63 5.70
C THR A 139 6.04 -7.84 5.90
N PHE A 140 5.49 -8.38 4.81
CA PHE A 140 4.63 -9.55 4.84
C PHE A 140 5.36 -10.81 5.31
N CYS A 141 6.60 -11.05 4.86
CA CYS A 141 7.43 -12.15 5.34
C CYS A 141 7.64 -12.10 6.87
N PHE A 142 8.00 -10.94 7.41
CA PHE A 142 8.13 -10.76 8.87
C PHE A 142 6.78 -10.96 9.59
N PHE A 143 5.68 -10.49 9.01
CA PHE A 143 4.36 -10.71 9.56
C PHE A 143 4.03 -12.20 9.66
N VAL A 144 4.21 -12.97 8.58
CA VAL A 144 3.92 -14.41 8.54
C VAL A 144 4.81 -15.17 9.53
N VAL A 145 6.12 -14.91 9.53
CA VAL A 145 7.06 -15.56 10.46
C VAL A 145 6.70 -15.25 11.91
N GLY A 146 6.40 -13.98 12.22
CA GLY A 146 5.98 -13.56 13.55
C GLY A 146 4.67 -14.20 13.99
N ALA A 147 3.69 -14.27 13.10
CA ALA A 147 2.40 -14.91 13.35
C ALA A 147 2.55 -16.41 13.62
N LEU A 148 3.30 -17.14 12.78
CA LEU A 148 3.55 -18.58 12.94
C LEU A 148 4.26 -18.89 14.26
N LYS A 149 5.30 -18.12 14.62
CA LYS A 149 6.00 -18.27 15.92
C LYS A 149 5.05 -18.08 17.11
N ARG A 150 4.14 -17.10 17.03
CA ARG A 150 3.16 -16.86 18.11
C ARG A 150 2.06 -17.92 18.16
N LEU A 151 1.79 -18.63 17.07
CA LEU A 151 0.86 -19.76 17.05
C LEU A 151 1.52 -21.02 17.63
N SER A 152 2.77 -21.33 17.27
CA SER A 152 3.47 -22.53 17.75
C SER A 152 3.75 -22.51 19.25
N VAL A 153 4.12 -21.35 19.82
CA VAL A 153 4.33 -21.18 21.27
C VAL A 153 3.05 -21.40 22.08
N LYS A 154 1.86 -21.26 21.46
CA LYS A 154 0.58 -21.46 22.15
C LYS A 154 0.09 -22.92 22.14
N THR A 155 0.69 -23.77 21.30
CA THR A 155 0.34 -25.19 21.21
C THR A 155 1.18 -26.10 22.11
N THR A 156 2.17 -25.55 22.81
CA THR A 156 2.95 -26.18 23.87
C THR A 156 2.59 -25.60 25.23
#